data_AF-A0A835VH74-F1
#
_entry.id   AF-A0A835VH74-F1
#
_cell.length_a   1.000
_cell.length_b   1.000
_cell.length_c   1.000
_cell.angle_alpha   90.00
_cell.angle_beta   90.00
_cell.angle_gamma   90.00
#
_symmetry.space_group_name_H-M   'P 1'
#
loop_
_entity.id
_entity.type
_entity.pdbx_description
1 polymer ?
#
loop_
_entity_poly.entity_id
_entity_poly.type
_entity_poly.pdbx_seq_one_letter_code
_entity_poly.pdbx_strand_id
1 'polypeptide(L)'
;MHLMTFMEVAKPRWYERALVLVVQGIFFNAYFVGYLISPKFAHRVVGYLEEEAIHSYTEFLKDLENGKIENVPAPAIAVDYWRLPHDATLRDVVVVVRADEAHHRDVNHYASEVHYQGMDLKKSPAPLGYH
;
A
#
# COMPACT_ATOMS: atom_id res chain seq x y z
N MET A 1 -1.57 2.07 8.10
CA MET A 1 -2.73 1.46 8.80
C MET A 1 -3.08 0.06 8.29
N HIS A 2 -2.75 -0.28 7.04
CA HIS A 2 -2.99 -1.61 6.45
C HIS A 2 -2.44 -2.75 7.30
N LEU A 3 -1.16 -2.69 7.70
CA LEU A 3 -0.52 -3.72 8.53
C LEU A 3 -1.33 -4.03 9.80
N MET A 4 -1.67 -3.01 10.58
CA MET A 4 -2.40 -3.21 11.85
C MET A 4 -3.78 -3.82 11.62
N THR A 5 -4.43 -3.49 10.51
CA THR A 5 -5.72 -4.07 10.12
C THR A 5 -5.59 -5.57 9.81
N PHE A 6 -4.62 -5.96 8.98
CA PHE A 6 -4.43 -7.36 8.60
C PHE A 6 -3.83 -8.21 9.73
N MET A 7 -3.16 -7.61 10.70
CA MET A 7 -2.70 -8.31 11.91
C MET A 7 -3.86 -8.86 12.76
N GLU A 8 -5.00 -8.16 12.82
CA GLU A 8 -6.23 -8.62 13.50
C GLU A 8 -6.86 -9.84 12.80
N VAL A 9 -6.63 -9.97 11.50
CA VAL A 9 -7.16 -11.06 10.67
C VAL A 9 -6.22 -12.27 10.64
N ALA A 10 -4.95 -12.07 10.25
CA ALA A 10 -4.03 -13.15 9.89
C ALA A 10 -3.27 -13.77 11.07
N LYS A 11 -3.07 -13.03 12.18
CA LYS A 11 -2.35 -13.47 13.40
C LYS A 11 -1.05 -14.26 13.11
N PRO A 12 0.01 -13.60 12.63
CA PRO A 12 1.21 -14.27 12.11
C PRO A 12 2.01 -15.02 13.18
N ARG A 13 2.58 -16.14 12.75
CA ARG A 13 3.45 -17.03 13.52
C ARG A 13 4.83 -16.41 13.72
N TRP A 14 5.61 -16.98 14.64
CA TRP A 14 6.93 -16.43 15.01
C TRP A 14 7.92 -16.41 13.82
N TYR A 15 7.88 -17.41 12.93
CA TYR A 15 8.77 -17.47 11.78
C TYR A 15 8.40 -16.47 10.68
N GLU A 16 7.12 -16.15 10.50
CA GLU A 16 6.66 -15.07 9.60
C GLU A 16 7.15 -13.72 10.11
N ARG A 17 7.11 -13.50 11.43
CA ARG A 17 7.67 -12.29 12.05
C ARG A 17 9.18 -12.21 11.87
N ALA A 18 9.90 -13.32 12.03
CA ALA A 18 11.34 -13.36 11.77
C ALA A 18 11.66 -13.06 10.30
N LEU A 19 10.88 -13.60 9.36
CA LEU A 19 11.01 -13.30 7.93
C LEU A 19 10.81 -11.80 7.66
N VAL A 20 9.76 -11.18 8.21
CA VAL A 20 9.50 -9.75 8.07
C VAL A 20 10.67 -8.91 8.58
N LEU A 21 11.26 -9.26 9.75
CA LEU A 21 12.43 -8.55 10.28
C LEU A 21 13.64 -8.61 9.34
N VAL A 22 13.91 -9.77 8.75
CA VAL A 22 15.01 -9.94 7.79
C VAL A 22 14.77 -9.13 6.52
N VAL A 23 13.58 -9.26 5.93
CA VAL A 23 13.21 -8.52 4.71
C VAL A 23 13.24 -7.02 4.95
N GLN A 24 12.73 -6.54 6.08
CA GLN A 24 12.79 -5.13 6.47
C GLN A 24 14.23 -4.64 6.61
N GLY A 25 15.10 -5.42 7.24
CA GLY A 25 16.52 -5.08 7.38
C GLY A 25 17.22 -4.89 6.03
N ILE A 26 16.95 -5.76 5.06
CA ILE A 26 17.51 -5.67 3.71
C ILE A 26 16.89 -4.49 2.95
N PHE A 27 15.56 -4.45 2.87
CA PHE A 27 14.83 -3.47 2.07
C PHE A 27 15.08 -2.04 2.56
N PHE A 28 15.07 -1.80 3.87
CA PHE A 28 15.35 -0.47 4.43
C PHE A 28 16.71 0.05 3.97
N ASN A 29 17.77 -0.73 4.11
CA ASN A 29 19.13 -0.30 3.75
C ASN A 29 19.26 -0.09 2.24
N ALA A 30 18.73 -1.00 1.42
CA ALA A 30 18.75 -0.88 -0.03
C ALA A 30 17.98 0.36 -0.52
N TYR A 31 16.78 0.58 0.01
CA TYR A 31 15.95 1.73 -0.33
C TYR A 31 16.58 3.05 0.15
N PHE A 32 17.14 3.08 1.37
CA PHE A 32 17.83 4.24 1.91
C PHE A 32 18.99 4.69 1.02
N VAL A 33 19.90 3.77 0.66
CA VAL A 33 21.01 4.08 -0.25
C VAL A 33 20.50 4.47 -1.64
N GLY A 34 19.50 3.75 -2.16
CA GLY A 34 18.87 4.07 -3.44
C GLY A 34 18.28 5.48 -3.49
N TYR A 35 17.64 5.92 -2.41
CA TYR A 35 17.07 7.26 -2.29
C TYR A 35 18.15 8.34 -2.24
N LEU A 36 19.26 8.11 -1.53
CA LEU A 36 20.39 9.04 -1.51
C LEU A 36 21.04 9.22 -2.89
N ILE A 37 21.09 8.14 -3.70
CA ILE A 37 21.66 8.18 -5.04
C ILE A 37 20.69 8.84 -6.03
N SER A 38 19.41 8.47 -5.99
CA SER A 38 18.41 8.95 -6.93
C SER A 38 16.99 8.87 -6.36
N PRO A 39 16.47 9.99 -5.83
CA PRO A 39 15.07 10.08 -5.39
C PRO A 39 14.09 9.76 -6.52
N LYS A 40 14.41 10.16 -7.77
CA LYS A 40 13.62 9.82 -8.96
C LYS A 40 13.43 8.31 -9.09
N PHE A 41 14.52 7.56 -9.00
CA PHE A 41 14.49 6.10 -9.12
C PHE A 41 13.72 5.48 -7.96
N ALA A 42 14.00 5.91 -6.72
CA ALA A 42 13.33 5.38 -5.55
C ALA A 42 11.79 5.57 -5.61
N HIS A 43 11.32 6.77 -5.96
CA HIS A 43 9.90 7.03 -6.16
C HIS A 43 9.31 6.20 -7.30
N ARG A 44 10.03 6.00 -8.40
CA ARG A 44 9.56 5.14 -9.50
C ARG A 44 9.41 3.69 -9.08
N VAL A 45 10.35 3.17 -8.29
CA VAL A 45 10.28 1.79 -7.76
C VAL A 45 9.06 1.63 -6.88
N VAL A 46 8.79 2.56 -5.97
CA VAL A 46 7.58 2.51 -5.13
C VAL A 46 6.32 2.59 -6.01
N GLY A 47 6.27 3.49 -6.99
CA GLY A 47 5.14 3.57 -7.93
C GLY A 47 4.81 2.22 -8.58
N TYR A 48 5.82 1.45 -9.02
CA TYR A 48 5.61 0.10 -9.55
C TYR A 48 5.25 -0.95 -8.48
N LEU A 49 5.75 -0.82 -7.24
CA LEU A 49 5.31 -1.69 -6.14
C LEU A 49 3.81 -1.49 -5.85
N GLU A 50 3.32 -0.25 -5.93
CA GLU A 50 1.91 0.04 -5.71
C GLU A 50 1.03 -0.44 -6.88
N GLU A 51 1.54 -0.44 -8.13
CA GLU A 51 0.84 -1.10 -9.26
C GLU A 51 0.61 -2.60 -8.97
N GLU A 52 1.65 -3.28 -8.49
CA GLU A 52 1.55 -4.69 -8.10
C GLU A 52 0.66 -4.90 -6.86
N ALA A 53 0.63 -3.93 -5.95
CA ALA A 53 -0.29 -3.95 -4.80
C ALA A 53 -1.75 -3.85 -5.25
N ILE A 54 -2.07 -2.94 -6.18
CA ILE A 54 -3.42 -2.80 -6.75
C ILE A 54 -3.83 -4.10 -7.47
N HIS A 55 -2.91 -4.71 -8.23
CA HIS A 55 -3.15 -5.99 -8.87
C HIS A 55 -3.46 -7.08 -7.82
N SER A 56 -2.61 -7.19 -6.80
CA SER A 56 -2.75 -8.18 -5.72
C SER A 56 -4.06 -8.03 -4.95
N TYR A 57 -4.47 -6.82 -4.58
CA TYR A 57 -5.76 -6.58 -3.92
C TYR A 57 -6.95 -6.81 -4.85
N THR A 58 -6.79 -6.63 -6.16
CA THR A 58 -7.84 -6.99 -7.12
C THR A 58 -8.03 -8.51 -7.20
N GLU A 59 -6.95 -9.29 -7.18
CA GLU A 59 -7.04 -10.75 -7.08
C GLU A 59 -7.61 -11.18 -5.71
N PHE A 60 -7.24 -10.53 -4.61
CA PHE A 60 -7.84 -10.77 -3.30
C PHE A 60 -9.37 -10.59 -3.35
N LEU A 61 -9.86 -9.50 -3.93
CA LEU A 61 -11.31 -9.27 -4.07
C LEU A 61 -11.99 -10.38 -4.87
N LYS A 62 -11.37 -10.86 -5.95
CA LYS A 62 -11.90 -12.00 -6.72
C LYS A 62 -11.96 -13.26 -5.86
N ASP A 63 -10.96 -13.53 -5.03
CA ASP A 63 -10.94 -14.70 -4.16
C ASP A 63 -12.00 -14.63 -3.05
N LEU A 64 -12.31 -13.43 -2.53
CA LEU A 64 -13.44 -13.19 -1.64
C LEU A 64 -14.79 -13.44 -2.35
N GLU A 65 -14.96 -12.89 -3.56
CA GLU A 65 -16.20 -13.03 -4.34
C GLU A 65 -16.46 -14.47 -4.78
N ASN A 66 -15.40 -15.23 -5.04
CA ASN A 66 -15.47 -16.67 -5.34
C ASN A 66 -15.59 -17.56 -4.10
N GLY A 67 -15.60 -16.99 -2.90
CA GLY A 67 -15.71 -17.73 -1.63
C GLY A 67 -14.47 -18.56 -1.28
N LYS A 68 -13.31 -18.31 -1.90
CA LYS A 68 -12.05 -18.96 -1.52
C LYS A 68 -11.51 -18.43 -0.19
N ILE A 69 -11.83 -17.16 0.10
CA ILE A 69 -11.51 -16.49 1.36
C ILE A 69 -12.84 -16.12 2.03
N GLU A 70 -12.95 -16.39 3.33
CA GLU A 70 -14.14 -16.04 4.11
C GLU A 70 -14.25 -14.51 4.28
N ASN A 71 -15.41 -13.95 3.93
CA ASN A 71 -15.67 -12.51 4.10
C ASN A 71 -16.16 -12.20 5.53
N VAL A 72 -15.21 -12.14 6.47
CA VAL A 72 -15.48 -11.86 7.89
C VAL A 72 -15.82 -10.38 8.13
N PRO A 73 -16.41 -10.02 9.30
CA PRO A 73 -16.61 -8.62 9.69
C PRO A 73 -15.29 -7.83 9.71
N ALA A 74 -15.34 -6.56 9.31
CA ALA A 74 -14.18 -5.68 9.30
C ALA A 74 -13.63 -5.48 10.74
N PRO A 75 -12.31 -5.50 10.95
CA PRO A 75 -11.71 -5.16 12.24
C PRO A 75 -12.08 -3.74 12.68
N ALA A 76 -12.33 -3.53 13.97
CA ALA A 76 -12.73 -2.22 14.51
C ALA A 76 -11.75 -1.09 14.14
N ILE A 77 -10.44 -1.39 14.15
CA ILE A 77 -9.41 -0.42 13.73
C ILE A 77 -9.58 0.07 12.29
N ALA A 78 -10.06 -0.80 11.39
CA ALA A 78 -10.33 -0.44 10.00
C ALA A 78 -11.60 0.40 9.88
N VAL A 79 -12.66 -0.01 10.59
CA VAL A 79 -13.92 0.74 10.66
C VAL A 79 -13.67 2.16 11.13
N ASP A 80 -12.91 2.33 12.22
CA ASP A 80 -12.62 3.65 12.78
C ASP A 80 -11.71 4.49 11.86
N TYR A 81 -10.66 3.89 11.29
CA TYR A 81 -9.69 4.62 10.48
C TYR A 81 -10.26 5.07 9.13
N TRP A 82 -10.91 4.17 8.39
CA TRP A 82 -11.53 4.48 7.09
C TRP A 82 -12.97 4.98 7.20
N ARG A 83 -13.51 5.10 8.43
CA ARG A 83 -14.90 5.51 8.69
C ARG A 83 -15.91 4.64 7.94
N LEU A 84 -15.70 3.33 7.95
CA LEU A 84 -16.59 2.39 7.30
C LEU A 84 -17.91 2.26 8.09
N PRO A 85 -19.00 1.78 7.45
CA PRO A 85 -20.20 1.36 8.16
C PRO A 85 -19.90 0.28 9.22
N HIS A 86 -20.69 0.22 10.29
CA HIS A 86 -20.48 -0.75 11.37
C HIS A 86 -20.68 -2.21 10.96
N ASP A 87 -21.42 -2.45 9.88
CA ASP A 87 -21.65 -3.76 9.27
C ASP A 87 -20.67 -4.05 8.11
N ALA A 88 -19.62 -3.23 7.96
CA ALA A 88 -18.60 -3.44 6.93
C ALA A 88 -17.87 -4.78 7.10
N THR A 89 -17.44 -5.33 5.96
CA THR A 89 -16.80 -6.64 5.85
C THR A 89 -15.35 -6.52 5.40
N LEU A 90 -14.60 -7.62 5.44
CA LEU A 90 -13.24 -7.70 4.93
C LEU A 90 -13.14 -7.24 3.47
N ARG A 91 -14.15 -7.53 2.64
CA ARG A 91 -14.23 -7.01 1.27
C ARG A 91 -14.19 -5.49 1.23
N ASP A 92 -14.96 -4.81 2.08
CA ASP A 92 -15.03 -3.34 2.10
C ASP A 92 -13.69 -2.74 2.53
N VAL A 93 -13.00 -3.39 3.49
CA VAL A 93 -11.63 -3.05 3.88
C VAL A 93 -10.67 -3.18 2.70
N VAL A 94 -10.69 -4.30 1.98
CA VAL A 94 -9.79 -4.51 0.82
C VAL A 94 -10.06 -3.48 -0.28
N VAL A 95 -11.32 -3.07 -0.50
CA VAL A 95 -11.66 -2.01 -1.46
C VAL A 95 -11.00 -0.68 -1.10
N VAL A 96 -11.09 -0.23 0.16
CA VAL A 96 -10.49 1.05 0.57
C VAL A 96 -8.97 0.98 0.64
N VAL A 97 -8.40 -0.16 1.05
CA VAL A 97 -6.94 -0.37 1.01
C VAL A 97 -6.42 -0.30 -0.42
N ARG A 98 -7.09 -0.96 -1.38
CA ARG A 98 -6.72 -0.86 -2.80
C ARG A 98 -6.78 0.57 -3.33
N ALA A 99 -7.74 1.37 -2.85
CA ALA A 99 -7.84 2.78 -3.21
C ALA A 99 -6.67 3.61 -2.64
N ASP A 100 -6.24 3.31 -1.40
CA ASP A 100 -5.02 3.91 -0.83
C ASP A 100 -3.79 3.60 -1.71
N GLU A 101 -3.62 2.35 -2.16
CA GLU A 101 -2.47 1.99 -3.01
C GLU A 101 -2.53 2.66 -4.39
N ALA A 102 -3.72 2.81 -4.97
CA ALA A 102 -3.89 3.60 -6.19
C ALA A 102 -3.46 5.06 -5.98
N HIS A 103 -3.80 5.65 -4.85
CA HIS A 103 -3.33 6.99 -4.50
C HIS A 103 -1.81 7.05 -4.30
N HIS A 104 -1.22 6.06 -3.60
CA HIS A 104 0.23 5.96 -3.40
C HIS A 104 0.98 5.80 -4.73
N ARG A 105 0.47 4.98 -5.66
CA ARG A 105 1.00 4.81 -7.01
C ARG A 105 1.10 6.16 -7.72
N ASP A 106 -0.01 6.87 -7.78
CA ASP A 106 -0.14 8.15 -8.49
C ASP A 106 0.83 9.19 -7.91
N VAL A 107 0.87 9.32 -6.59
CA VAL A 107 1.76 10.26 -5.89
C VAL A 107 3.24 9.92 -6.13
N ASN A 108 3.61 8.64 -6.12
CA ASN A 108 5.00 8.24 -6.32
C ASN A 108 5.46 8.38 -7.78
N HIS A 109 4.61 8.04 -8.75
CA HIS A 109 4.94 8.29 -10.17
C HIS A 109 5.09 9.78 -10.44
N TYR A 110 4.17 10.61 -9.91
CA TYR A 110 4.27 12.05 -10.01
C TYR A 110 5.55 12.58 -9.35
N ALA A 111 5.88 12.12 -8.13
CA ALA A 111 7.09 12.55 -7.45
C ALA A 111 8.36 12.21 -8.24
N SER A 112 8.39 11.04 -8.89
CA SER A 112 9.45 10.66 -9.82
C SER A 112 9.56 11.63 -11.00
N GLU A 113 8.44 12.05 -11.59
CA GLU A 113 8.40 13.02 -12.70
C GLU A 113 8.92 14.40 -12.28
N VAL A 114 8.49 14.89 -11.11
CA VAL A 114 8.97 16.16 -10.54
C VAL A 114 10.49 16.14 -10.39
N HIS A 115 11.05 15.08 -9.81
CA HIS A 115 12.49 14.93 -9.70
C HIS A 115 13.19 14.81 -11.05
N TYR A 116 12.58 14.13 -12.02
CA TYR A 116 13.14 14.01 -13.35
C TYR A 116 13.23 15.35 -14.09
N GLN A 117 12.22 16.21 -13.90
CA GLN A 117 12.17 17.54 -14.47
C GLN A 117 13.04 18.56 -13.70
N GLY A 118 13.72 18.14 -12.63
CA GLY A 118 14.54 19.02 -11.79
C GLY A 118 13.71 20.02 -10.97
N MET A 119 12.42 19.74 -10.78
CA MET A 119 11.51 20.59 -10.00
C MET A 119 11.56 20.25 -8.51
N ASP A 120 11.06 21.16 -7.68
CA ASP A 120 10.96 20.99 -6.22
C ASP A 120 9.58 20.42 -5.84
N LEU A 121 9.55 19.22 -5.24
CA LEU A 121 8.33 18.56 -4.75
C LEU A 121 7.44 19.45 -3.88
N LYS A 122 8.02 20.32 -3.04
CA LYS A 122 7.23 21.18 -2.15
C LYS A 122 6.49 22.26 -2.92
N LYS A 123 6.94 22.59 -4.12
CA LYS A 123 6.38 23.66 -4.98
C LYS A 123 5.55 23.11 -6.14
N SER A 124 5.59 21.79 -6.35
CA SER A 124 4.88 21.10 -7.43
C SER A 124 3.83 20.18 -6.83
N PRO A 125 2.64 20.69 -6.47
CA PRO A 125 1.54 19.83 -6.02
C PRO A 125 1.02 19.00 -7.20
N ALA A 126 0.70 17.73 -6.93
CA ALA A 126 0.03 16.89 -7.92
C ALA A 126 -1.28 17.57 -8.38
N PRO A 127 -1.56 17.62 -9.69
CA PRO A 127 -2.80 18.20 -10.17
C PRO A 127 -4.00 17.36 -9.72
N LEU A 128 -5.16 18.02 -9.55
CA LEU A 128 -6.40 17.32 -9.25
C LEU A 128 -6.73 16.36 -10.41
N GLY A 129 -6.92 15.07 -10.07
CA GLY A 129 -7.24 14.04 -11.06
C GLY A 129 -6.01 13.40 -11.75
N TYR A 130 -4.81 13.54 -11.20
CA TYR A 130 -3.63 12.81 -11.67
C TYR A 130 -3.79 11.32 -11.37
N HIS A 131 -3.90 10.48 -12.41
CA HIS A 131 -4.13 9.02 -12.34
C HIS A 131 -3.46 8.27 -13.49
#